data_AF-A0A355B110-F1
#
_entry.id   AF-A0A355B110-F1
#
_cell.length_a   1.000
_cell.length_b   1.000
_cell.length_c   1.000
_cell.angle_alpha   90.00
_cell.angle_beta   90.00
_cell.angle_gamma   90.00
#
_symmetry.space_group_name_H-M   'P 1'
#
loop_
_entity.id
_entity.type
_entity.pdbx_description
1 polymer ?
#
loop_
_entity_poly.entity_id
_entity_poly.type
_entity_poly.pdbx_seq_one_letter_code
_entity_poly.pdbx_strand_id
1 'polypeptide(L)'
;VPCFCAGKRTAATATAFMEDLASRLRNKIQLSTDGYRPYVEAVYTAFDLDVDYAMLSKIYSGNGGGREGYAPSKFIRTTPERIFGHPDPDK
;
A
#
# COMPACT_ATOMS: atom_id res chain seq x y z
N VAL A 1 -2.27 -5.53 -16.11
CA VAL A 1 -1.20 -4.82 -16.84
C VAL A 1 -0.04 -4.63 -15.89
N PRO A 2 1.16 -5.16 -16.15
CA PRO A 2 2.32 -4.89 -15.30
C PRO A 2 2.85 -3.48 -15.55
N CYS A 3 3.20 -2.78 -14.48
CA CYS A 3 3.95 -1.53 -14.47
C CYS A 3 4.98 -1.60 -13.35
N PHE A 4 6.12 -0.92 -13.54
CA PHE A 4 7.22 -0.94 -12.59
C PHE A 4 7.83 0.45 -12.50
N CYS A 5 8.14 0.91 -11.30
CA CYS A 5 8.84 2.16 -11.06
C CYS A 5 9.92 1.91 -10.00
N ALA A 6 11.17 2.21 -10.33
CA ALA A 6 12.29 2.16 -9.40
C ALA A 6 12.83 3.59 -9.23
N GLY A 7 12.92 4.04 -7.97
CA GLY A 7 13.32 5.40 -7.65
C GLY A 7 13.55 5.59 -6.16
N LYS A 8 13.80 6.83 -5.75
CA LYS A 8 13.89 7.18 -4.33
C LYS A 8 12.53 6.95 -3.67
N ARG A 9 12.52 6.61 -2.38
CA ARG A 9 11.28 6.51 -1.58
C ARG A 9 10.74 7.91 -1.27
N THR A 10 10.13 8.54 -2.26
CA THR A 10 9.56 9.89 -2.20
C THR A 10 8.11 9.89 -2.71
N ALA A 11 7.37 10.94 -2.37
CA ALA A 11 6.02 11.15 -2.89
C ALA A 11 6.00 11.21 -4.42
N ALA A 12 6.94 11.92 -5.04
CA ALA A 12 7.02 12.04 -6.50
C ALA A 12 7.15 10.68 -7.22
N THR A 13 7.99 9.78 -6.69
CA THR A 13 8.12 8.42 -7.24
C THR A 13 6.85 7.60 -7.03
N ALA A 14 6.17 7.74 -5.89
CA ALA A 14 4.89 7.09 -5.64
C ALA A 14 3.79 7.58 -6.58
N THR A 15 3.68 8.89 -6.80
CA THR A 15 2.71 9.49 -7.73
C THR A 15 2.94 9.02 -9.16
N ALA A 16 4.18 9.10 -9.66
CA ALA A 16 4.50 8.65 -11.02
C ALA A 16 4.15 7.16 -11.24
N PHE A 17 4.35 6.33 -10.21
CA PHE A 17 3.96 4.92 -10.28
C PHE A 17 2.44 4.72 -10.31
N MET A 18 1.70 5.45 -9.46
CA MET A 18 0.23 5.34 -9.42
C MET A 18 -0.42 5.86 -10.70
N GLU A 19 0.11 6.94 -11.30
CA GLU A 19 -0.36 7.47 -12.59
C GLU A 19 -0.13 6.47 -13.73
N ASP A 20 1.05 5.84 -13.79
CA ASP A 20 1.32 4.79 -14.79
C ASP A 20 0.36 3.60 -14.62
N LEU A 21 0.12 3.17 -13.37
CA LEU A 21 -0.85 2.12 -13.08
C LEU A 21 -2.27 2.51 -13.50
N ALA A 22 -2.74 3.69 -13.14
CA ALA A 22 -4.08 4.18 -13.46
C ALA A 22 -4.31 4.27 -14.97
N SER A 23 -3.32 4.77 -15.72
CA SER A 23 -3.40 4.90 -17.19
C SER A 23 -3.62 3.56 -17.93
N ARG A 24 -3.31 2.44 -17.27
CA ARG A 24 -3.38 1.09 -17.82
C ARG A 24 -4.65 0.34 -17.42
N LEU A 25 -5.48 0.92 -16.57
CA LEU A 25 -6.70 0.31 -16.04
C LEU A 25 -7.92 1.05 -16.60
N ARG A 26 -8.95 0.29 -16.94
CA ARG A 26 -10.19 0.83 -17.53
C ARG A 26 -11.34 0.94 -16.53
N ASN A 27 -11.34 0.08 -15.52
CA ASN A 27 -12.45 -0.06 -14.59
C ASN A 27 -12.00 0.32 -13.19
N LYS A 28 -12.95 0.77 -12.36
CA LYS A 28 -12.76 0.91 -10.92
C LYS A 28 -12.16 -0.37 -10.33
N ILE A 29 -11.13 -0.23 -9.51
CA ILE A 29 -10.43 -1.33 -8.85
C ILE A 29 -10.50 -1.21 -7.33
N GLN A 30 -10.22 -2.33 -6.66
CA GLN A 30 -9.79 -2.32 -5.26
C GLN A 30 -8.25 -2.32 -5.20
N LEU A 31 -7.67 -1.39 -4.46
CA LEU A 31 -6.23 -1.21 -4.31
C LEU A 31 -5.83 -1.31 -2.83
N SER A 32 -4.73 -2.00 -2.57
CA SER A 32 -4.11 -2.03 -1.24
C SER A 32 -2.62 -1.71 -1.31
N THR A 33 -2.14 -0.81 -0.46
CA THR A 33 -0.69 -0.53 -0.29
C THR A 33 -0.24 -0.83 1.13
N ASP A 34 1.07 -0.75 1.38
CA ASP A 34 1.56 -0.66 2.76
C ASP A 34 1.26 0.73 3.37
N GLY A 35 1.55 0.90 4.66
CA GLY A 35 1.29 2.13 5.40
C GLY A 35 2.21 3.33 5.08
N TYR A 36 2.80 3.41 3.88
CA TYR A 36 3.59 4.57 3.50
C TYR A 36 2.69 5.77 3.14
N ARG A 37 2.62 6.74 4.07
CA ARG A 37 1.70 7.90 4.01
C ARG A 37 1.57 8.58 2.64
N PRO A 38 2.64 8.81 1.85
CA PRO A 38 2.52 9.43 0.52
C PRO A 38 1.66 8.67 -0.49
N TYR A 39 1.37 7.38 -0.28
CA TYR A 39 0.43 6.66 -1.14
C TYR A 39 -0.98 7.24 -1.09
N VAL A 40 -1.40 7.88 0.02
CA VAL A 40 -2.72 8.50 0.09
C VAL A 40 -2.89 9.60 -0.97
N GLU A 41 -1.92 10.53 -1.04
CA GLU A 41 -1.92 11.60 -2.04
C GLU A 41 -1.69 11.03 -3.45
N ALA A 42 -0.76 10.09 -3.62
CA ALA A 42 -0.46 9.50 -4.93
C ALA A 42 -1.65 8.75 -5.54
N VAL A 43 -2.37 7.96 -4.75
CA VAL A 43 -3.57 7.24 -5.20
C VAL A 43 -4.68 8.22 -5.55
N TYR A 44 -4.91 9.23 -4.71
CA TYR A 44 -5.88 10.28 -5.00
C TYR A 44 -5.53 11.04 -6.29
N THR A 45 -4.27 11.41 -6.51
CA THR A 45 -3.85 12.10 -7.74
C THR A 45 -4.09 11.24 -8.99
N ALA A 46 -3.86 9.93 -8.91
CA ALA A 46 -3.93 9.05 -10.07
C ALA A 46 -5.35 8.53 -10.39
N PHE A 47 -6.14 8.26 -9.36
CA PHE A 47 -7.46 7.62 -9.48
C PHE A 47 -8.62 8.51 -9.05
N ASP A 48 -8.33 9.68 -8.46
CA ASP A 48 -9.33 10.53 -7.79
C ASP A 48 -10.13 9.71 -6.77
N LEU A 49 -11.46 9.63 -6.92
CA LEU A 49 -12.33 8.78 -6.11
C LEU A 49 -12.81 7.52 -6.86
N ASP A 50 -12.29 7.23 -8.06
CA ASP A 50 -12.62 6.03 -8.84
C ASP A 50 -11.75 4.82 -8.43
N VAL A 51 -11.61 4.60 -7.12
CA VAL A 51 -10.86 3.50 -6.52
C VAL A 51 -11.41 3.17 -5.13
N ASP A 52 -11.46 1.89 -4.80
CA ASP A 52 -11.70 1.41 -3.44
C ASP A 52 -10.35 1.11 -2.78
N TYR A 53 -9.87 1.99 -1.90
CA TYR A 53 -8.49 2.00 -1.43
C TYR A 53 -8.37 1.78 0.07
N ALA A 54 -7.49 0.85 0.45
CA ALA A 54 -7.11 0.61 1.84
C ALA A 54 -5.58 0.53 2.01
N MET A 55 -5.07 0.97 3.16
CA MET A 55 -3.68 0.73 3.56
C MET A 55 -3.61 -0.46 4.51
N LEU A 56 -2.58 -1.29 4.34
CA LEU A 56 -2.35 -2.49 5.13
C LEU A 56 -1.24 -2.27 6.16
N SER A 57 -1.59 -2.39 7.44
CA SER A 57 -0.64 -2.36 8.55
C SER A 57 -0.22 -3.77 8.95
N LYS A 58 1.05 -4.13 8.75
CA LYS A 58 1.59 -5.43 9.17
C LYS A 58 2.02 -5.37 10.64
N ILE A 59 1.48 -6.28 11.45
CA ILE A 59 1.76 -6.36 12.88
C ILE A 59 2.66 -7.56 13.13
N TYR A 60 3.78 -7.33 13.81
CA TYR A 60 4.75 -8.34 14.19
C TYR A 60 4.90 -8.38 15.73
N SER A 61 4.99 -9.57 16.32
CA SER A 61 5.29 -9.80 17.74
C SER A 61 6.75 -10.18 17.93
N GLY A 62 7.34 -9.67 18.99
CA GLY A 62 8.68 -10.03 19.46
C GLY A 62 9.34 -8.84 20.16
N ASN A 63 10.07 -9.09 21.25
CA ASN A 63 10.96 -8.08 21.81
C ASN A 63 12.16 -7.97 20.88
N GLY A 64 12.41 -6.79 20.32
CA GLY A 64 13.65 -6.46 19.61
C GLY A 64 14.88 -6.43 20.54
N GLY A 65 14.94 -7.33 21.52
CA GLY A 65 15.90 -7.37 22.61
C GLY A 65 16.11 -8.81 23.06
N GLY A 66 16.91 -9.54 22.30
CA GLY A 66 17.44 -10.84 22.68
C GLY A 66 18.68 -11.09 21.83
N ARG A 67 19.83 -11.24 22.47
CA ARG A 67 21.14 -11.49 21.84
C ARG A 67 21.26 -12.93 21.29
N GLU A 68 20.16 -13.49 20.79
CA GLU A 68 20.09 -14.82 20.21
C GLU A 68 19.62 -14.65 18.75
N GLY A 69 20.48 -15.08 17.83
CA GLY A 69 20.65 -14.52 16.48
C GLY A 69 19.40 -14.42 15.61
N TYR A 70 19.35 -13.35 14.80
CA TYR A 70 18.64 -13.20 13.51
C TYR A 70 17.25 -13.84 13.34
N ALA A 71 16.52 -14.18 14.40
CA ALA A 71 15.19 -14.71 14.30
C ALA A 71 14.26 -13.55 13.91
N PRO A 72 13.61 -13.60 12.74
CA PRO A 72 12.71 -12.54 12.32
C PRO A 72 11.55 -12.46 13.32
N SER A 73 11.06 -11.24 13.56
CA SER A 73 9.87 -11.03 14.36
C SER A 73 8.71 -11.86 13.80
N LYS A 74 7.91 -12.45 14.68
CA LYS A 74 6.80 -13.32 14.27
C LYS A 74 5.68 -12.45 13.71
N PHE A 75 5.32 -12.66 12.44
CA PHE A 75 4.14 -12.04 11.84
C PHE A 75 2.88 -12.49 12.61
N ILE A 76 2.05 -11.52 13.01
CA ILE A 76 0.79 -11.79 13.73
C ILE A 76 -0.38 -11.71 12.75
N ARG A 77 -0.55 -10.54 12.13
CA ARG A 77 -1.69 -10.23 11.27
C ARG A 77 -1.40 -8.99 10.43
N THR A 78 -2.27 -8.78 9.46
CA THR A 78 -2.39 -7.51 8.73
C THR A 78 -3.72 -6.87 9.11
N THR A 79 -3.72 -5.57 9.40
CA THR A 79 -4.94 -4.80 9.63
C THR A 79 -5.17 -3.88 8.43
N PRO A 80 -6.28 -4.04 7.68
CA PRO A 80 -6.67 -3.09 6.65
C PRO A 80 -7.30 -1.83 7.26
N GLU A 81 -6.89 -0.67 6.78
CA GLU A 81 -7.47 0.62 7.10
C GLU A 81 -8.05 1.22 5.82
N ARG A 82 -9.37 1.44 5.79
CA ARG A 82 -10.05 2.06 4.65
C ARG A 82 -9.64 3.53 4.53
N ILE A 83 -9.21 3.92 3.34
CA ILE A 83 -8.84 5.31 3.01
C ILE A 83 -9.87 5.96 2.07
N PHE A 84 -10.15 5.34 0.91
CA PHE A 84 -11.14 5.83 -0.06
C PHE A 84 -12.14 4.74 -0.45
N GLY A 85 -13.34 5.16 -0.88
CA GLY A 85 -14.36 4.26 -1.40
C GLY A 85 -14.88 3.25 -0.37
N HIS A 86 -15.23 2.06 -0.85
CA HIS A 86 -15.80 0.96 -0.09
C HIS A 86 -15.03 -0.35 -0.35
N PRO A 87 -13.74 -0.43 0.07
CA PRO A 87 -12.98 -1.65 -0.06
C PRO A 87 -13.60 -2.77 0.79
N ASP A 88 -13.77 -3.91 0.15
CA ASP A 88 -14.26 -5.16 0.72
C ASP A 88 -13.11 -5.83 1.51
N PRO A 89 -13.23 -5.98 2.84
CA PRO A 89 -12.18 -6.57 3.68
C PRO A 89 -12.01 -8.07 3.47
N ASP A 90 -12.96 -8.73 2.82
CA ASP A 90 -12.95 -10.18 2.57
C ASP A 90 -12.37 -10.54 1.18
N LYS A 91 -11.97 -9.53 0.40
CA LYS A 91 -11.36 -9.67 -0.94
C LYS A 91 -9.83 -9.58 -0.95
#